data_AF-A0A8T3YC59-F1
#
_entry.id   AF-A0A8T3YC59-F1
#
_cell.length_a   1.000
_cell.length_b   1.000
_cell.length_c   1.000
_cell.angle_alpha   90.00
_cell.angle_beta   90.00
_cell.angle_gamma   90.00
#
_symmetry.space_group_name_H-M   'P 1'
#
loop_
_entity.id
_entity.type
_entity.pdbx_description
1 polymer ?
#
loop_
_entity_poly.entity_id
_entity_poly.type
_entity_poly.pdbx_seq_one_letter_code
_entity_poly.pdbx_strand_id
1 'polypeptide(L)'
;MHDKIRGYIRAALHRRYPIETIIGNLVSVGHDEVLVRRLAREVIMERLRELEQEKIGVDPIAQAERTAQRTAMEVLVAVLLRLAIGALFFFTFIPFILEKVHA
;
A
#
# COMPACT_ATOMS: atom_id res chain seq x y z
N MET A 1 17.97 20.45 -26.00
CA MET A 1 17.26 19.69 -27.05
C MET A 1 16.79 18.32 -26.55
N HIS A 2 17.63 17.58 -25.82
CA HIS A 2 17.28 16.26 -25.26
C HIS A 2 16.13 16.28 -24.24
N ASP A 3 15.96 17.36 -23.46
CA ASP A 3 14.86 17.46 -22.48
C ASP A 3 13.48 17.49 -23.16
N LYS A 4 13.38 18.09 -24.34
CA LYS A 4 12.13 18.09 -25.12
C LYS A 4 11.79 16.68 -25.62
N ILE A 5 12.80 15.92 -26.05
CA ILE A 5 12.64 14.52 -26.50
C ILE A 5 12.21 13.64 -25.30
N ARG A 6 12.87 13.76 -24.14
CA ARG A 6 12.47 13.05 -22.91
C ARG A 6 11.04 13.41 -22.50
N GLY A 7 10.68 14.69 -22.53
CA GLY A 7 9.33 15.17 -22.21
C GLY A 7 8.26 14.57 -23.12
N TYR A 8 8.52 14.53 -24.43
CA TYR A 8 7.63 13.89 -25.41
C TYR A 8 7.50 12.39 -25.15
N ILE A 9 8.61 11.67 -24.95
CA ILE A 9 8.59 10.23 -24.67
C ILE A 9 7.78 9.94 -23.40
N ARG A 10 8.01 10.71 -22.33
CA ARG A 10 7.28 10.55 -21.06
C ARG A 10 5.77 10.77 -21.25
N ALA A 11 5.38 11.82 -21.98
CA ALA A 11 3.98 12.10 -22.27
C ALA A 11 3.32 11.02 -23.13
N ALA A 12 4.05 10.52 -24.14
CA ALA A 12 3.54 9.48 -25.03
C ALA A 12 3.41 8.11 -24.33
N LEU A 13 4.37 7.75 -23.47
CA LEU A 13 4.27 6.56 -22.62
C LEU A 13 3.08 6.64 -21.65
N HIS A 14 2.81 7.83 -21.08
CA HIS A 14 1.64 8.03 -20.22
C HIS A 14 0.31 7.83 -20.97
N ARG A 15 0.27 8.19 -22.27
CA ARG A 15 -0.87 7.95 -23.16
C ARG A 15 -0.91 6.52 -23.74
N ARG A 16 -0.05 5.62 -23.27
CA ARG A 16 0.04 4.21 -23.70
C ARG A 16 0.35 4.02 -25.19
N TYR A 17 1.10 4.93 -25.80
CA TYR A 17 1.60 4.70 -27.15
C TYR A 17 2.68 3.61 -27.15
N PRO A 18 2.75 2.77 -28.20
CA PRO A 18 3.85 1.81 -28.37
C PRO A 18 5.18 2.54 -28.49
N ILE A 19 6.25 1.97 -27.94
CA ILE A 19 7.60 2.57 -27.95
C ILE A 19 8.08 2.76 -29.39
N GLU A 20 7.75 1.82 -30.28
CA GLU A 20 8.08 1.82 -31.69
C GLU A 20 7.43 3.01 -32.41
N THR A 21 6.20 3.34 -32.07
CA THR A 21 5.49 4.52 -32.59
C THR A 21 6.12 5.82 -32.10
N ILE A 22 6.55 5.86 -30.84
CA ILE A 22 7.22 7.03 -30.26
C ILE A 22 8.57 7.26 -30.96
N ILE A 23 9.36 6.20 -31.13
CA ILE A 23 10.63 6.25 -31.85
C ILE A 23 10.41 6.68 -33.30
N GLY A 24 9.47 6.04 -34.01
CA GLY A 24 9.15 6.36 -35.40
C GLY A 24 8.76 7.83 -35.61
N ASN A 25 7.91 8.38 -34.74
CA ASN A 25 7.52 9.78 -34.81
C ASN A 25 8.71 10.72 -34.59
N LEU A 26 9.57 10.44 -33.61
CA LEU A 26 10.73 11.29 -33.34
C LEU A 26 11.78 11.22 -34.45
N VAL A 27 12.01 10.03 -35.02
CA VAL A 27 12.91 9.83 -36.16
C VAL A 27 12.39 10.53 -37.40
N SER A 28 11.07 10.46 -37.66
CA SER A 28 10.44 11.15 -38.80
C SER A 28 10.58 12.68 -38.75
N VAL A 29 10.74 13.24 -37.56
CA VAL A 29 10.97 14.69 -37.32
C VAL A 29 12.46 15.06 -37.43
N GLY A 30 13.34 14.09 -37.73
CA GLY A 30 14.77 14.30 -37.96
C GLY A 30 15.65 14.07 -36.74
N HIS A 31 15.14 13.41 -35.70
CA HIS A 31 15.97 13.02 -34.55
C HIS A 31 16.70 11.69 -34.80
N ASP A 32 17.93 11.58 -34.28
CA ASP A 32 18.74 10.36 -34.38
C ASP A 32 18.06 9.19 -33.65
N GLU A 33 17.81 8.10 -34.38
CA GLU A 33 17.18 6.89 -33.85
C GLU A 33 17.95 6.28 -32.67
N VAL A 34 19.29 6.27 -32.71
CA VAL A 34 20.12 5.69 -31.66
C VAL A 34 19.95 6.48 -30.36
N LEU A 35 19.95 7.81 -30.47
CA LEU A 35 19.71 8.72 -29.36
C LEU A 35 18.30 8.56 -28.80
N VAL A 36 17.27 8.51 -29.66
CA VAL A 36 15.87 8.37 -29.26
C VAL A 36 15.64 7.03 -28.55
N ARG A 37 16.20 5.93 -29.06
CA ARG A 37 16.14 4.61 -28.41
C ARG A 37 16.80 4.61 -27.04
N ARG A 38 17.96 5.26 -26.91
CA ARG A 38 18.66 5.40 -25.61
C ARG A 38 17.79 6.18 -24.61
N LEU A 39 17.29 7.34 -25.02
CA LEU A 39 16.43 8.18 -24.18
C LEU A 39 15.12 7.49 -23.79
N ALA A 40 14.53 6.71 -24.70
CA ALA A 40 13.33 5.94 -24.40
C ALA A 40 13.58 4.87 -23.33
N ARG A 41 14.70 4.15 -23.41
CA ARG A 41 15.10 3.19 -22.36
C ARG A 41 15.31 3.87 -21.01
N GLU A 42 15.98 5.02 -20.99
CA GLU A 42 16.20 5.77 -19.75
C GLU A 42 14.88 6.18 -19.08
N VAL A 43 13.94 6.74 -19.86
CA VAL A 43 12.63 7.18 -19.33
C VAL A 43 11.80 5.98 -18.83
N ILE A 44 11.86 4.83 -19.49
CA ILE A 44 11.17 3.61 -19.05
C ILE A 44 11.77 3.09 -17.74
N MET A 45 13.10 3.04 -17.64
CA MET A 45 13.79 2.60 -16.41
C MET A 45 13.51 3.54 -15.24
N GLU A 46 13.47 4.86 -15.47
CA GLU A 46 13.01 5.84 -14.46
C GLU A 46 11.60 5.51 -13.98
N ARG A 47 10.66 5.27 -14.92
CA ARG A 47 9.28 4.94 -14.54
C ARG A 47 9.13 3.61 -13.83
N LEU A 48 9.91 2.60 -14.21
CA LEU A 48 9.96 1.33 -13.49
C LEU A 48 10.44 1.51 -12.06
N ARG A 49 11.50 2.29 -11.85
CA ARG A 49 12.00 2.59 -10.50
C ARG A 49 10.99 3.38 -9.66
N GLU A 50 10.31 4.37 -10.26
CA GLU A 50 9.25 5.11 -9.58
C GLU A 50 8.09 4.18 -9.18
N LEU A 51 7.65 3.29 -10.07
CA LEU A 51 6.60 2.30 -9.77
C LEU A 51 7.04 1.26 -8.74
N GLU A 52 8.31 0.87 -8.74
CA GLU A 52 8.89 -0.04 -7.76
C GLU A 52 8.96 0.63 -6.37
N GLN A 53 9.37 1.90 -6.30
CA GLN A 53 9.33 2.69 -5.07
C GLN A 53 7.90 2.89 -4.56
N GLU A 54 6.93 3.13 -5.45
CA GLU A 54 5.51 3.26 -5.09
C GLU A 54 4.96 1.93 -4.52
N LYS A 55 5.38 0.78 -5.07
CA LYS A 55 5.05 -0.54 -4.52
C LYS A 55 5.70 -0.81 -3.16
N ILE A 56 6.93 -0.34 -2.93
CA ILE A 56 7.60 -0.49 -1.62
C ILE A 56 6.93 0.40 -0.55
N GLY A 57 6.38 1.56 -0.94
CA GLY A 57 5.59 2.42 -0.05
C GLY A 57 4.19 1.89 0.26
N VAL A 58 3.66 1.00 -0.59
CA VAL A 58 2.36 0.35 -0.47
C VAL A 58 2.59 -1.15 -0.38
N ASP A 59 3.24 -1.61 0.69
CA ASP A 59 3.30 -3.04 0.99
C ASP A 59 2.05 -3.40 1.82
N PRO A 60 0.94 -3.84 1.20
CA PRO A 60 -0.33 -4.09 1.90
C PRO A 60 -0.17 -5.17 2.98
N ILE A 61 0.87 -6.00 2.87
CA ILE A 61 1.19 -7.06 3.84
C ILE A 61 1.64 -6.43 5.16
N ALA A 62 2.55 -5.45 5.13
CA ALA A 62 3.06 -4.78 6.33
C ALA A 62 1.99 -3.89 7.00
N GLN A 63 1.07 -3.30 6.22
CA GLN A 63 -0.06 -2.54 6.77
C GLN A 63 -1.18 -3.44 7.32
N ALA A 64 -1.48 -4.56 6.67
CA ALA A 64 -2.47 -5.52 7.14
C ALA A 64 -2.03 -6.16 8.46
N GLU A 65 -0.75 -6.47 8.62
CA GLU A 65 -0.20 -7.08 9.84
C GLU A 65 -0.30 -6.14 11.05
N ARG A 66 0.01 -4.85 10.87
CA ARG A 66 -0.16 -3.82 11.93
C ARG A 66 -1.62 -3.61 12.31
N THR A 67 -2.53 -3.67 11.34
CA THR A 67 -3.97 -3.50 11.56
C THR A 67 -4.57 -4.72 12.25
N ALA A 68 -4.15 -5.92 11.84
CA ALA A 68 -4.55 -7.18 12.47
C ALA A 68 -4.08 -7.28 13.92
N GLN A 69 -2.84 -6.87 14.22
CA GLN A 69 -2.31 -6.85 15.59
C GLN A 69 -3.09 -5.91 16.52
N ARG A 70 -3.43 -4.69 16.07
CA ARG A 70 -4.24 -3.76 16.88
C ARG A 70 -5.62 -4.32 17.17
N THR A 71 -6.28 -4.88 16.15
CA THR A 71 -7.61 -5.48 16.29
C THR A 71 -7.58 -6.68 17.25
N ALA A 72 -6.56 -7.54 17.16
CA ALA A 72 -6.41 -8.68 18.04
C ALA A 72 -6.21 -8.28 19.51
N MET A 73 -5.43 -7.22 19.76
CA MET A 73 -5.21 -6.70 21.13
C MET A 73 -6.49 -6.13 21.74
N GLU A 74 -7.27 -5.37 20.97
CA GLU A 74 -8.55 -4.81 21.44
C GLU A 74 -9.57 -5.91 21.79
N VAL A 75 -9.66 -6.96 20.97
CA VAL A 75 -10.52 -8.10 21.24
C VAL A 75 -10.08 -8.84 22.49
N LEU A 76 -8.78 -9.07 22.68
CA LEU A 76 -8.24 -9.74 23.87
C LEU A 76 -8.57 -8.93 25.15
N VAL A 77 -8.36 -7.62 25.13
CA VAL A 77 -8.67 -6.72 26.26
C VAL A 77 -10.17 -6.75 26.58
N ALA A 78 -11.04 -6.70 25.56
CA ALA A 78 -12.49 -6.77 25.75
C ALA A 78 -12.95 -8.10 26.37
N VAL A 79 -12.35 -9.22 25.95
CA VAL A 79 -12.63 -10.55 26.54
C VAL A 79 -12.16 -10.62 27.99
N LEU A 80 -10.95 -10.15 28.28
CA LEU A 80 -10.41 -10.13 29.65
C LEU A 80 -11.25 -9.24 30.58
N LEU A 81 -11.70 -8.07 30.10
CA LEU A 81 -12.58 -7.20 30.89
C LEU A 81 -13.91 -7.87 31.23
N ARG A 82 -14.53 -8.57 30.25
CA ARG A 82 -15.77 -9.31 30.48
C ARG A 82 -15.59 -10.44 31.48
N LEU A 83 -14.48 -11.18 31.39
CA LEU A 83 -14.17 -12.24 32.36
C LEU A 83 -13.94 -11.67 33.76
N ALA A 84 -13.22 -10.54 33.88
CA ALA A 84 -12.99 -9.88 35.17
C ALA A 84 -14.28 -9.38 35.82
N ILE A 85 -15.17 -8.75 35.05
CA ILE A 85 -16.49 -8.31 35.53
C ILE A 85 -17.35 -9.51 35.94
N GLY A 86 -17.37 -10.57 35.13
CA GLY A 86 -18.10 -11.80 35.46
C GLY A 86 -17.59 -12.46 36.75
N ALA A 87 -16.27 -12.52 36.93
CA ALA A 87 -15.65 -13.05 38.15
C ALA A 87 -16.00 -12.19 39.37
N LEU A 88 -15.91 -10.86 39.27
CA LEU A 88 -16.31 -9.96 40.35
C LEU A 88 -17.78 -10.17 40.73
N PHE A 89 -18.68 -10.30 39.76
CA PHE A 89 -20.10 -10.58 40.03
C PHE A 89 -20.28 -11.94 40.72
N PHE A 90 -19.57 -12.98 40.27
CA PHE A 90 -19.59 -14.30 40.90
C PHE A 90 -19.10 -14.27 42.35
N PHE A 91 -17.98 -13.59 42.63
CA PHE A 91 -17.39 -13.55 43.97
C PHE A 91 -18.07 -12.59 44.95
N THR A 92 -18.79 -11.58 44.46
CA THR A 92 -19.44 -10.58 45.34
C THR A 92 -20.94 -10.77 45.46
N PHE A 93 -21.63 -11.05 44.35
CA PHE A 93 -23.09 -11.02 44.29
C PHE A 93 -23.72 -12.38 44.61
N ILE A 94 -23.12 -13.48 44.17
CA ILE A 94 -23.62 -14.84 44.47
C ILE A 94 -23.54 -15.20 45.95
N PRO A 95 -22.44 -14.95 46.69
CA PRO A 95 -22.42 -15.22 48.13
C PRO A 95 -23.39 -14.32 48.89
N PHE A 96 -23.58 -13.06 48.47
CA PHE A 96 -24.57 -12.15 49.06
C PHE A 96 -26.01 -12.67 48.89
N ILE A 97 -26.37 -13.20 47.71
CA ILE A 97 -27.68 -13.82 47.50
C ILE A 97 -27.83 -15.10 48.33
N LEU A 98 -26.82 -15.95 48.36
CA LEU A 98 -26.85 -17.19 49.16
C LEU A 98 -27.02 -16.90 50.65
N GLU A 99 -26.38 -15.86 51.17
CA GLU A 99 -26.55 -15.37 52.55
C GLU A 99 -27.96 -14.84 52.80
N LYS A 100 -28.56 -14.12 51.84
CA LYS A 100 -29.93 -13.58 51.96
C LYS A 100 -31.04 -14.61 51.79
N VAL A 101 -30.77 -15.76 51.17
CA VAL A 101 -31.74 -16.84 50.98
C VAL A 101 -31.73 -17.85 52.13
N HIS A 102 -30.63 -17.96 52.89
CA HIS A 102 -30.52 -18.85 54.06
C HIS A 102 -30.76 -18.15 55.42
N ALA A 103 -31.04 -16.85 55.43
CA ALA A 103 -31.43 -16.07 56.61
C ALA A 103 -32.95 -15.87 56.65
#